data_AF-A0A1G7NJX4-F1
#
_entry.id   AF-A0A1G7NJX4-F1
#
_cell.length_a   1.000
_cell.length_b   1.000
_cell.length_c   1.000
_cell.angle_alpha   90.00
_cell.angle_beta   90.00
_cell.angle_gamma   90.00
#
_symmetry.space_group_name_H-M   'P 1'
#
loop_
_entity.id
_entity.type
_entity.pdbx_description
1 polymer ?
#
loop_
_entity_poly.entity_id
_entity_poly.type
_entity_poly.pdbx_seq_one_letter_code
_entity_poly.pdbx_strand_id
1 'polypeptide(L)'
;MTERSVLIGPLTVSFSDDPFCTDVIETMYGQLENSDSPADIRIRGHDWQEIGIPTDLNTKATDSITLENGVIHVDQRRPHSPPVSWLTDRIGQRGCILRIEGWESSTLSIDIYYDGKLYENNLSPVRWALQANNNTFVSYANGLAKAFVYNIFEPLVQGWILSKGISFLHSASILLEENAIVMTGAGGAGKTSSTSMLIKQSDDIHFMSDDLSFISEDGVVYPYYKSSMIYAYNTAGSTINENELLEGMIDRSHWKWRKQQFGDHGVRRRVPPEKLFDGQVAPPTGQTLGAAIYLIREKREQIQHEHISTPELARRSTGVIIDELDWLIEYSAALCSAGLDTTPQKILKDTESVYKKSFADAKTTLVRIPTETGPDELAKYLRMEVLRA
;
A
#
# COMPACT_ATOMS: atom_id res chain seq x y z
N MET A 1 27.14 -7.41 -0.40
CA MET A 1 26.07 -7.13 0.57
C MET A 1 25.18 -8.36 0.61
N THR A 2 24.76 -8.77 1.79
CA THR A 2 23.71 -9.76 1.98
C THR A 2 22.39 -9.17 1.44
N GLU A 3 21.60 -9.97 0.73
CA GLU A 3 20.27 -9.58 0.26
C GLU A 3 19.24 -10.53 0.90
N ARG A 4 18.09 -9.98 1.31
CA ARG A 4 16.94 -10.75 1.80
C ARG A 4 15.84 -10.70 0.75
N SER A 5 15.50 -11.85 0.20
CA SER A 5 14.40 -12.00 -0.77
C SER A 5 13.13 -12.46 -0.08
N VAL A 6 12.01 -11.79 -0.37
CA VAL A 6 10.69 -12.07 0.19
C VAL A 6 9.62 -12.09 -0.91
N LEU A 7 8.48 -12.74 -0.63
CA LEU A 7 7.32 -12.71 -1.52
C LEU A 7 6.41 -11.51 -1.21
N ILE A 8 6.05 -10.75 -2.25
CA ILE A 8 5.04 -9.69 -2.21
C ILE A 8 4.05 -9.95 -3.33
N GLY A 9 2.94 -10.63 -3.00
CA GLY A 9 1.99 -11.14 -3.99
C GLY A 9 2.67 -12.09 -4.98
N PRO A 10 2.59 -11.84 -6.30
CA PRO A 10 3.22 -12.69 -7.31
C PRO A 10 4.72 -12.41 -7.50
N LEU A 11 5.29 -11.44 -6.78
CA LEU A 11 6.64 -10.92 -7.03
C LEU A 11 7.61 -11.41 -5.96
N THR A 12 8.81 -11.82 -6.38
CA THR A 12 9.95 -11.94 -5.47
C THR A 12 10.70 -10.60 -5.40
N VAL A 13 10.71 -9.99 -4.23
CA VAL A 13 11.39 -8.72 -3.98
C VAL A 13 12.59 -8.94 -3.08
N SER A 14 13.76 -8.53 -3.55
CA SER A 14 15.00 -8.62 -2.81
C SER A 14 15.42 -7.26 -2.27
N PHE A 15 15.78 -7.23 -1.00
CA PHE A 15 16.17 -6.04 -0.26
C PHE A 15 17.62 -6.17 0.18
N SER A 16 18.44 -5.15 0.01
CA SER A 16 19.77 -5.14 0.63
C SER A 16 19.69 -5.10 2.15
N ASP A 17 20.72 -5.63 2.78
CA ASP A 17 20.94 -5.56 4.23
C ASP A 17 21.38 -4.14 4.64
N ASP A 18 20.43 -3.21 4.68
CA ASP A 18 20.61 -1.84 5.14
C ASP A 18 19.43 -1.36 6.02
N PRO A 19 19.63 -0.33 6.86
CA PRO A 19 18.60 0.18 7.77
C PRO A 19 17.32 0.65 7.07
N PHE A 20 17.42 1.29 5.90
CA PHE A 20 16.25 1.76 5.17
C PHE A 20 15.40 0.59 4.68
N CYS A 21 16.03 -0.40 4.04
CA CYS A 21 15.33 -1.58 3.54
C CYS A 21 14.70 -2.41 4.66
N THR A 22 15.38 -2.50 5.81
CA THR A 22 14.86 -3.15 7.01
C THR A 22 13.58 -2.46 7.49
N ASP A 23 13.60 -1.13 7.61
CA ASP A 23 12.44 -0.32 7.99
C ASP A 23 11.29 -0.45 6.99
N VAL A 24 11.56 -0.55 5.69
CA VAL A 24 10.52 -0.81 4.67
C VAL A 24 9.82 -2.12 4.97
N ILE A 25 10.55 -3.22 5.14
CA ILE A 25 9.96 -4.53 5.44
C ILE A 25 9.15 -4.47 6.75
N GLU A 26 9.78 -4.03 7.84
CA GLU A 26 9.18 -4.08 9.17
C GLU A 26 7.98 -3.12 9.31
N THR A 27 8.08 -1.91 8.77
CA THR A 27 7.02 -0.89 8.89
C THR A 27 5.83 -1.18 7.99
N MET A 28 6.08 -1.70 6.78
CA MET A 28 5.07 -1.79 5.74
C MET A 28 4.47 -3.17 5.63
N TYR A 29 5.24 -4.23 5.85
CA TYR A 29 4.80 -5.60 5.61
C TYR A 29 4.89 -6.49 6.85
N GLY A 30 5.67 -6.11 7.87
CA GLY A 30 5.85 -6.94 9.06
C GLY A 30 6.66 -8.20 8.73
N GLN A 31 6.06 -9.38 8.94
CA GLN A 31 6.72 -10.66 8.68
C GLN A 31 6.31 -11.20 7.31
N LEU A 32 7.24 -11.15 6.35
CA LEU A 32 7.08 -11.80 5.05
C LEU A 32 7.86 -13.11 4.97
N GLU A 33 7.32 -14.06 4.20
CA GLU A 33 8.00 -15.30 3.86
C GLU A 33 9.24 -15.02 3.00
N ASN A 34 10.34 -15.69 3.32
CA ASN A 34 11.55 -15.63 2.51
C ASN A 34 11.34 -16.42 1.20
N SER A 35 11.96 -15.96 0.13
CA SER A 35 11.93 -16.62 -1.19
C SER A 35 13.35 -16.96 -1.64
N ASP A 36 13.53 -18.19 -2.11
CA ASP A 36 14.77 -18.61 -2.80
C ASP A 36 14.72 -18.34 -4.31
N SER A 37 13.60 -17.82 -4.82
CA SER A 37 13.44 -17.53 -6.24
C SER A 37 14.30 -16.34 -6.68
N PRO A 38 14.70 -16.26 -7.96
CA PRO A 38 15.32 -15.06 -8.50
C PRO A 38 14.43 -13.83 -8.29
N ALA A 39 15.04 -12.71 -7.93
CA ALA A 39 14.32 -11.47 -7.69
C ALA A 39 13.71 -10.89 -8.97
N ASP A 40 12.41 -10.63 -8.94
CA ASP A 40 11.70 -9.79 -9.91
C ASP A 40 12.05 -8.32 -9.69
N ILE A 41 12.20 -7.91 -8.42
CA ILE A 41 12.55 -6.55 -8.04
C ILE A 41 13.71 -6.60 -7.06
N ARG A 42 14.73 -5.77 -7.27
CA ARG A 42 15.84 -5.55 -6.34
C ARG A 42 15.78 -4.13 -5.81
N ILE A 43 15.78 -3.98 -4.50
CA ILE A 43 15.77 -2.70 -3.81
C ILE A 43 17.05 -2.60 -2.98
N ARG A 44 17.81 -1.52 -3.18
CA ARG A 44 19.06 -1.30 -2.45
C ARG A 44 19.08 0.05 -1.78
N GLY A 45 19.31 0.10 -0.48
CA GLY A 45 19.52 1.33 0.25
C GLY A 45 20.99 1.73 0.30
N HIS A 46 21.24 3.04 0.16
CA HIS A 46 22.56 3.64 0.18
C HIS A 46 22.55 4.89 1.07
N ASP A 47 23.35 4.89 2.14
CA ASP A 47 23.55 6.09 2.95
C ASP A 47 24.46 7.08 2.22
N TRP A 48 23.89 8.19 1.75
CA TRP A 48 24.67 9.18 1.02
C TRP A 48 25.67 9.96 1.89
N GLN A 49 25.60 9.85 3.23
CA GLN A 49 26.62 10.41 4.11
C GLN A 49 27.90 9.59 4.06
N GLU A 50 27.79 8.28 3.83
CA GLU A 50 28.92 7.37 3.76
C GLU A 50 29.54 7.34 2.36
N ILE A 51 28.69 7.20 1.32
CA ILE A 51 29.17 6.96 -0.05
C ILE A 51 29.12 8.20 -0.95
N GLY A 52 28.51 9.30 -0.48
CA GLY A 52 28.20 10.48 -1.29
C GLY A 52 27.00 10.27 -2.21
N ILE A 53 26.47 11.36 -2.76
CA ILE A 53 25.48 11.29 -3.83
C ILE A 53 26.25 11.13 -5.15
N PRO A 54 25.94 10.10 -5.97
CA PRO A 54 26.53 9.96 -7.30
C PRO A 54 26.44 11.26 -8.11
N THR A 55 27.50 11.60 -8.84
CA THR A 55 27.60 12.90 -9.52
C THR A 55 26.57 13.06 -10.65
N ASP A 56 26.21 11.95 -11.29
CA ASP A 56 25.11 11.81 -12.25
C ASP A 56 23.73 12.08 -11.61
N LEU A 57 23.59 11.84 -10.30
CA LEU A 57 22.38 12.10 -9.53
C LEU A 57 22.29 13.52 -8.97
N ASN A 58 23.29 14.38 -9.19
CA ASN A 58 23.27 15.76 -8.70
C ASN A 58 22.44 16.67 -9.60
N THR A 59 21.16 16.34 -9.76
CA THR A 59 20.22 17.14 -10.54
C THR A 59 19.93 18.46 -9.80
N LYS A 60 19.83 19.56 -10.55
CA LYS A 60 19.65 20.92 -10.00
C LYS A 60 18.21 21.22 -9.55
N ALA A 61 17.29 20.26 -9.64
CA ALA A 61 15.87 20.48 -9.39
C ALA A 61 15.27 19.35 -8.52
N THR A 62 14.68 19.73 -7.40
CA THR A 62 13.85 18.86 -6.55
C THR A 62 12.57 18.49 -7.29
N ASP A 63 12.06 17.27 -7.07
CA ASP A 63 10.88 16.70 -7.73
C ASP A 63 11.06 16.52 -9.25
N SER A 64 12.30 16.29 -9.69
CA SER A 64 12.59 16.00 -11.10
C SER A 64 12.77 14.50 -11.33
N ILE A 65 12.20 14.04 -12.44
CA ILE A 65 12.46 12.72 -13.01
C ILE A 65 13.28 12.97 -14.29
N THR A 66 14.42 12.29 -14.39
CA THR A 66 15.31 12.38 -15.56
C THR A 66 15.63 10.99 -16.07
N LEU A 67 15.92 10.86 -17.36
CA LEU A 67 16.38 9.61 -17.97
C LEU A 67 17.75 9.83 -18.60
N GLU A 68 18.72 9.02 -18.20
CA GLU A 68 20.06 9.00 -18.78
C GLU A 68 20.42 7.56 -19.12
N ASN A 69 20.70 7.28 -20.40
CA ASN A 69 21.13 5.95 -20.87
C ASN A 69 20.22 4.78 -20.44
N GLY A 70 18.90 4.99 -20.39
CA GLY A 70 17.94 3.96 -19.96
C GLY A 70 17.82 3.80 -18.44
N VAL A 71 18.51 4.66 -17.67
CA VAL A 71 18.42 4.74 -16.22
C VAL A 71 17.52 5.90 -15.84
N ILE A 72 16.51 5.63 -15.01
CA ILE A 72 15.57 6.64 -14.53
C ILE A 72 16.08 7.16 -13.19
N HIS A 73 16.22 8.47 -13.07
CA HIS A 73 16.61 9.12 -11.83
C HIS A 73 15.45 9.94 -11.29
N VAL A 74 15.16 9.80 -10.00
CA VAL A 74 14.08 10.54 -9.33
C VAL A 74 14.65 11.25 -8.11
N ASP A 75 14.53 12.56 -8.02
CA ASP A 75 14.90 13.32 -6.82
C ASP A 75 13.66 13.74 -6.02
N GLN A 76 13.36 13.03 -4.94
CA GLN A 76 12.24 13.30 -4.03
C GLN A 76 12.69 14.04 -2.77
N ARG A 77 13.87 14.69 -2.80
CA ARG A 77 14.33 15.52 -1.69
C ARG A 77 13.48 16.78 -1.63
N ARG A 78 12.95 17.09 -0.45
CA ARG A 78 12.22 18.36 -0.27
C ARG A 78 13.20 19.52 -0.13
N PRO A 79 13.07 20.59 -0.94
CA PRO A 79 13.91 21.78 -0.80
C PRO A 79 13.67 22.41 0.56
N HIS A 80 14.71 23.03 1.11
CA HIS A 80 14.66 23.59 2.45
C HIS A 80 13.95 24.94 2.42
N SER A 81 12.86 25.08 3.16
CA SER A 81 12.35 26.41 3.55
C SER A 81 13.03 26.83 4.86
N PRO A 82 13.70 28.00 4.93
CA PRO A 82 14.03 28.59 6.23
C PRO A 82 12.73 28.74 7.05
N PRO A 83 12.70 28.37 8.35
CA PRO A 83 13.82 28.11 9.27
C PRO A 83 14.14 26.62 9.49
N VAL A 84 13.81 25.69 8.58
CA VAL A 84 13.90 24.23 8.85
C VAL A 84 15.31 23.66 8.65
N SER A 85 16.28 24.43 8.15
CA SER A 85 17.65 23.95 7.88
C SER A 85 18.39 23.46 9.14
N TRP A 86 18.18 24.09 10.30
CA TRP A 86 18.80 23.62 11.55
C TRP A 86 18.25 22.25 12.00
N LEU A 87 17.01 21.91 11.60
CA LEU A 87 16.39 20.61 11.87
C LEU A 87 17.00 19.54 10.97
N THR A 88 17.19 19.83 9.68
CA THR A 88 17.81 18.88 8.74
C THR A 88 19.26 18.58 9.12
N ASP A 89 20.03 19.58 9.54
CA ASP A 89 21.41 19.38 9.99
C ASP A 89 21.51 18.42 11.20
N ARG A 90 20.49 18.42 12.06
CA ARG A 90 20.42 17.61 13.29
C ARG A 90 19.73 16.26 13.12
N ILE A 91 18.73 16.17 12.25
CA ILE A 91 17.83 15.01 12.17
C ILE A 91 18.05 14.23 10.88
N GLY A 92 18.53 14.89 9.82
CA GLY A 92 18.63 14.39 8.46
C GLY A 92 17.59 15.02 7.53
N GLN A 93 17.89 15.04 6.24
CA GLN A 93 17.01 15.54 5.19
C GLN A 93 15.90 14.52 4.87
N ARG A 94 14.65 15.00 4.71
CA ARG A 94 13.56 14.16 4.19
C ARG A 94 13.68 13.95 2.69
N GLY A 95 13.35 12.75 2.27
CA GLY A 95 13.31 12.34 0.87
C GLY A 95 14.43 11.36 0.55
N CYS A 96 14.47 10.96 -0.70
CA CYS A 96 15.51 10.10 -1.23
C CYS A 96 15.78 10.49 -2.68
N ILE A 97 16.91 10.03 -3.20
CA ILE A 97 17.15 10.02 -4.63
C ILE A 97 17.08 8.56 -5.07
N LEU A 98 16.44 8.31 -6.20
CA LEU A 98 16.29 6.99 -6.76
C LEU A 98 17.09 6.89 -8.05
N ARG A 99 17.64 5.71 -8.28
CA ARG A 99 18.14 5.25 -9.57
C ARG A 99 17.40 3.95 -9.90
N ILE A 100 16.67 3.94 -10.99
CA ILE A 100 15.83 2.81 -11.41
C ILE A 100 16.31 2.30 -12.76
N GLU A 101 16.51 0.99 -12.84
CA GLU A 101 17.01 0.30 -14.03
C GLU A 101 16.15 -0.92 -14.36
N GLY A 102 16.19 -1.34 -15.62
CA GLY A 102 15.54 -2.58 -16.05
C GLY A 102 14.03 -2.48 -16.25
N TRP A 103 13.51 -1.29 -16.56
CA TRP A 103 12.08 -1.06 -16.82
C TRP A 103 11.50 -1.99 -17.89
N GLU A 104 12.22 -2.22 -18.99
CA GLU A 104 11.82 -3.13 -20.07
C GLU A 104 12.40 -4.54 -19.91
N SER A 105 13.01 -4.83 -18.75
CA SER A 105 13.63 -6.12 -18.46
C SER A 105 12.76 -7.00 -17.56
N SER A 106 13.15 -8.26 -17.40
CA SER A 106 12.49 -9.17 -16.46
C SER A 106 12.65 -8.75 -14.99
N THR A 107 13.67 -7.95 -14.67
CA THR A 107 14.06 -7.57 -13.30
C THR A 107 14.17 -6.06 -13.14
N LEU A 108 13.37 -5.49 -12.25
CA LEU A 108 13.46 -4.06 -11.91
C LEU A 108 14.49 -3.86 -10.80
N SER A 109 15.45 -2.95 -10.97
CA SER A 109 16.40 -2.58 -9.90
C SER A 109 16.15 -1.15 -9.45
N ILE A 110 16.08 -0.91 -8.15
CA ILE A 110 15.81 0.38 -7.52
C ILE A 110 16.89 0.63 -6.45
N ASP A 111 17.83 1.52 -6.76
CA ASP A 111 18.83 2.00 -5.80
C ASP A 111 18.30 3.31 -5.16
N ILE A 112 18.33 3.36 -3.83
CA ILE A 112 17.73 4.41 -3.00
C ILE A 112 18.83 5.06 -2.19
N TYR A 113 19.14 6.31 -2.51
CA TYR A 113 20.09 7.11 -1.76
C TYR A 113 19.31 7.93 -0.73
N TYR A 114 19.63 7.76 0.56
CA TYR A 114 18.96 8.42 1.68
C TYR A 114 19.96 9.02 2.67
N ASP A 115 19.48 9.91 3.53
CA ASP A 115 20.28 10.49 4.61
C ASP A 115 20.34 9.54 5.81
N GLY A 116 21.46 8.84 6.00
CA GLY A 116 21.62 7.90 7.12
C GLY A 116 21.50 8.53 8.49
N LYS A 117 21.65 9.86 8.61
CA LYS A 117 21.35 10.59 9.84
C LYS A 117 19.94 10.30 10.35
N LEU A 118 18.97 10.04 9.48
CA LEU A 118 17.60 9.68 9.87
C LEU A 118 17.54 8.42 10.74
N TYR A 119 18.50 7.50 10.55
CA TYR A 119 18.59 6.18 11.16
C TYR A 119 19.57 6.11 12.32
N GLU A 120 20.37 7.16 12.55
CA GLU A 120 21.28 7.21 13.70
C GLU A 120 20.48 7.14 15.02
N ASN A 121 20.84 6.22 15.92
CA ASN A 121 20.21 6.07 17.24
C ASN A 121 20.57 7.23 18.18
N ASN A 122 19.97 8.39 17.96
CA ASN A 122 20.01 9.50 18.89
C ASN A 122 18.62 9.72 19.48
N LEU A 123 18.48 9.44 20.79
CA LEU A 123 17.34 9.80 21.65
C LEU A 123 17.19 11.32 21.79
N SER A 124 17.31 12.07 20.70
CA SER A 124 17.19 13.51 20.75
C SER A 124 15.74 13.86 21.13
N PRO A 125 15.53 14.74 22.13
CA PRO A 125 14.19 15.19 22.51
C PRO A 125 13.38 15.74 21.31
N VAL A 126 14.07 16.27 20.30
CA VAL A 126 13.46 16.79 19.08
C VAL A 126 12.83 15.68 18.24
N ARG A 127 13.52 14.55 18.03
CA ARG A 127 12.96 13.41 17.27
C ARG A 127 11.75 12.81 17.97
N TRP A 128 11.84 12.68 19.30
CA TRP A 128 10.71 12.23 20.10
C TRP A 128 9.52 13.17 19.98
N ALA A 129 9.72 14.49 20.08
CA ALA A 129 8.66 15.47 19.93
C ALA A 129 8.00 15.41 18.54
N LEU A 130 8.79 15.20 17.48
CA LEU A 130 8.26 15.02 16.12
C LEU A 130 7.43 13.73 15.98
N GLN A 131 7.88 12.62 16.57
CA GLN A 131 7.14 11.36 16.59
C GLN A 131 5.84 11.48 17.40
N ALA A 132 5.88 12.12 18.56
CA ALA A 132 4.70 12.37 19.40
C ALA A 132 3.68 13.31 18.74
N ASN A 133 4.10 14.17 17.82
CA ASN A 133 3.17 14.99 17.04
C ASN A 133 2.56 14.21 15.85
N ASN A 134 3.10 13.04 15.49
CA ASN A 134 2.60 12.22 14.38
C ASN A 134 1.37 11.39 14.80
N ASN A 135 0.29 11.43 14.03
CA ASN A 135 -0.94 10.68 14.37
C ASN A 135 -0.76 9.16 14.36
N THR A 136 0.28 8.68 13.68
CA THR A 136 0.63 7.26 13.54
C THR A 136 1.70 6.81 14.52
N PHE A 137 2.29 7.74 15.30
CA PHE A 137 3.41 7.48 16.20
C PHE A 137 4.65 6.85 15.51
N VAL A 138 4.82 7.09 14.21
CA VAL A 138 5.95 6.57 13.43
C VAL A 138 7.16 7.48 13.54
N SER A 139 8.35 6.86 13.57
CA SER A 139 9.62 7.58 13.50
C SER A 139 9.75 8.31 12.15
N TYR A 140 10.76 9.18 12.06
CA TYR A 140 11.03 9.91 10.82
C TYR A 140 11.54 8.98 9.70
N ALA A 141 12.33 7.96 10.06
CA ALA A 141 12.82 6.92 9.17
C ALA A 141 11.68 6.04 8.62
N ASN A 142 10.81 5.54 9.51
CA ASN A 142 9.58 4.83 9.11
C ASN A 142 8.67 5.73 8.24
N GLY A 143 8.68 7.04 8.48
CA GLY A 143 7.99 8.02 7.63
C GLY A 143 8.54 8.08 6.20
N LEU A 144 9.87 7.98 6.04
CA LEU A 144 10.54 7.89 4.75
C LEU A 144 10.24 6.54 4.06
N ALA A 145 10.36 5.43 4.77
CA ALA A 145 10.01 4.10 4.28
C ALA A 145 8.55 4.03 3.79
N LYS A 146 7.62 4.62 4.55
CA LYS A 146 6.23 4.78 4.13
C LYS A 146 6.13 5.62 2.85
N ALA A 147 6.76 6.79 2.81
CA ALA A 147 6.69 7.65 1.63
C ALA A 147 7.23 6.94 0.39
N PHE A 148 8.30 6.16 0.54
CA PHE A 148 8.80 5.29 -0.52
C PHE A 148 7.75 4.27 -0.98
N VAL A 149 7.12 3.52 -0.08
CA VAL A 149 6.17 2.49 -0.53
C VAL A 149 4.98 3.09 -1.29
N TYR A 150 4.33 4.12 -0.74
CA TYR A 150 3.11 4.68 -1.34
C TYR A 150 3.39 5.58 -2.55
N ASN A 151 4.44 6.40 -2.50
CA ASN A 151 4.65 7.44 -3.52
C ASN A 151 5.65 7.00 -4.59
N ILE A 152 6.34 5.86 -4.42
CA ILE A 152 7.39 5.42 -5.33
C ILE A 152 7.15 3.95 -5.71
N PHE A 153 7.25 3.03 -4.75
CA PHE A 153 7.21 1.59 -5.03
C PHE A 153 5.89 1.16 -5.67
N GLU A 154 4.75 1.43 -5.03
CA GLU A 154 3.43 1.02 -5.54
C GLU A 154 3.13 1.59 -6.94
N PRO A 155 3.29 2.92 -7.20
CA PRO A 155 3.14 3.47 -8.54
C PRO A 155 4.11 2.88 -9.57
N LEU A 156 5.41 2.79 -9.27
CA LEU A 156 6.38 2.28 -10.24
C LEU A 156 6.13 0.81 -10.56
N VAL A 157 5.85 0.01 -9.53
CA VAL A 157 5.50 -1.40 -9.68
C VAL A 157 4.23 -1.54 -10.50
N GLN A 158 3.18 -0.74 -10.26
CA GLN A 158 1.97 -0.73 -11.09
C GLN A 158 2.31 -0.55 -12.58
N GLY A 159 3.09 0.48 -12.92
CA GLY A 159 3.47 0.75 -14.31
C GLY A 159 4.25 -0.41 -14.93
N TRP A 160 5.13 -1.04 -14.16
CA TRP A 160 5.99 -2.13 -14.62
C TRP A 160 5.23 -3.46 -14.81
N ILE A 161 4.38 -3.85 -13.85
CA ILE A 161 3.69 -5.16 -13.85
C ILE A 161 2.55 -5.25 -14.87
N LEU A 162 2.02 -4.12 -15.36
CA LEU A 162 0.98 -4.11 -16.40
C LEU A 162 1.43 -4.83 -17.67
N SER A 163 2.72 -4.74 -18.02
CA SER A 163 3.31 -5.48 -19.15
C SER A 163 3.29 -7.00 -18.97
N LYS A 164 3.12 -7.47 -17.73
CA LYS A 164 3.05 -8.88 -17.33
C LYS A 164 1.61 -9.37 -17.17
N GLY A 165 0.61 -8.57 -17.56
CA GLY A 165 -0.81 -8.91 -17.40
C GLY A 165 -1.27 -8.91 -15.94
N ILE A 166 -0.57 -8.19 -15.06
CA ILE A 166 -0.91 -8.05 -13.64
C ILE A 166 -1.19 -6.58 -13.35
N SER A 167 -2.08 -6.30 -12.40
CA SER A 167 -2.35 -4.95 -11.90
C SER A 167 -2.56 -4.99 -10.39
N PHE A 168 -2.26 -3.91 -9.70
CA PHE A 168 -2.90 -3.62 -8.43
C PHE A 168 -4.39 -3.35 -8.66
N LEU A 169 -5.21 -3.67 -7.67
CA LEU A 169 -6.62 -3.34 -7.53
C LEU A 169 -6.81 -2.67 -6.18
N HIS A 170 -7.45 -1.49 -6.15
CA HIS A 170 -7.82 -0.87 -4.89
C HIS A 170 -9.00 -1.66 -4.31
N SER A 171 -8.67 -2.63 -3.48
CA SER A 171 -9.61 -3.55 -2.86
C SER A 171 -9.12 -4.06 -1.52
N ALA A 172 -10.08 -4.37 -0.65
CA ALA A 172 -9.86 -5.35 0.40
C ALA A 172 -10.24 -6.72 -0.14
N SER A 173 -9.46 -7.75 0.17
CA SER A 173 -9.68 -9.11 -0.33
C SER A 173 -9.63 -10.13 0.80
N ILE A 174 -10.48 -11.15 0.64
CA ILE A 174 -10.58 -12.29 1.54
C ILE A 174 -10.53 -13.58 0.74
N LEU A 175 -10.05 -14.64 1.38
CA LEU A 175 -10.21 -16.01 0.93
C LEU A 175 -11.41 -16.61 1.66
N LEU A 176 -12.42 -17.03 0.91
CA LEU A 176 -13.57 -17.75 1.43
C LEU A 176 -13.64 -19.09 0.69
N GLU A 177 -13.61 -20.18 1.45
CA GLU A 177 -13.44 -21.54 0.91
C GLU A 177 -12.14 -21.65 0.10
N GLU A 178 -12.22 -21.76 -1.23
CA GLU A 178 -11.07 -21.86 -2.15
C GLU A 178 -10.98 -20.67 -3.12
N ASN A 179 -11.85 -19.65 -2.96
CA ASN A 179 -11.92 -18.53 -3.89
C ASN A 179 -11.56 -17.21 -3.23
N ALA A 180 -10.83 -16.39 -3.97
CA ALA A 180 -10.64 -14.99 -3.62
C ALA A 180 -11.93 -14.20 -3.87
N ILE A 181 -12.24 -13.31 -2.94
CA ILE A 181 -13.32 -12.35 -3.05
C ILE A 181 -12.73 -10.95 -2.87
N VAL A 182 -12.94 -10.09 -3.86
CA VAL A 182 -12.43 -8.71 -3.83
C VAL A 182 -13.59 -7.74 -3.61
N MET A 183 -13.43 -6.84 -2.65
CA MET A 183 -14.32 -5.71 -2.41
C MET A 183 -13.59 -4.44 -2.82
N THR A 184 -14.04 -3.82 -3.90
CA THR A 184 -13.49 -2.58 -4.47
C THR A 184 -14.52 -1.45 -4.39
N GLY A 185 -14.09 -0.22 -4.67
CA GLY A 185 -14.91 0.99 -4.54
C GLY A 185 -14.10 2.16 -3.99
N ALA A 186 -14.67 3.36 -4.03
CA ALA A 186 -13.99 4.58 -3.60
C ALA A 186 -13.62 4.57 -2.10
N GLY A 187 -12.79 5.53 -1.69
CA GLY A 187 -12.51 5.79 -0.28
C GLY A 187 -13.79 5.96 0.55
N GLY A 188 -13.81 5.40 1.76
CA GLY A 188 -14.97 5.47 2.66
C GLY A 188 -16.13 4.52 2.33
N ALA A 189 -16.06 3.72 1.27
CA ALA A 189 -17.13 2.78 0.89
C ALA A 189 -17.36 1.64 1.90
N GLY A 190 -16.42 1.41 2.84
CA GLY A 190 -16.53 0.38 3.90
C GLY A 190 -15.72 -0.90 3.67
N LYS A 191 -14.87 -0.95 2.64
CA LYS A 191 -14.06 -2.14 2.25
C LYS A 191 -13.30 -2.76 3.43
N THR A 192 -12.38 -1.99 4.02
CA THR A 192 -11.53 -2.41 5.15
C THR A 192 -12.37 -2.81 6.35
N SER A 193 -13.31 -1.96 6.75
CA SER A 193 -14.10 -2.18 7.97
C SER A 193 -14.98 -3.43 7.86
N SER A 194 -15.61 -3.68 6.71
CA SER A 194 -16.44 -4.87 6.51
C SER A 194 -15.60 -6.12 6.34
N THR A 195 -14.45 -6.04 5.68
CA THR A 195 -13.48 -7.15 5.60
C THR A 195 -13.04 -7.58 6.99
N SER A 196 -12.64 -6.63 7.84
CA SER A 196 -12.22 -6.94 9.21
C SER A 196 -13.34 -7.57 10.04
N MET A 197 -14.58 -7.14 9.86
CA MET A 197 -15.72 -7.75 10.54
C MET A 197 -16.05 -9.14 10.02
N LEU A 198 -15.96 -9.36 8.70
CA LEU A 198 -16.20 -10.68 8.10
C LEU A 198 -15.21 -11.72 8.64
N ILE A 199 -13.91 -11.41 8.64
CA ILE A 199 -12.87 -12.31 9.15
C ILE A 199 -13.11 -12.61 10.64
N LYS A 200 -13.26 -11.57 11.46
CA LYS A 200 -13.41 -11.75 12.92
C LYS A 200 -14.71 -12.44 13.35
N GLN A 201 -15.70 -12.56 12.46
CA GLN A 201 -16.97 -13.24 12.74
C GLN A 201 -17.04 -14.64 12.13
N SER A 202 -15.99 -15.12 11.45
CA SER A 202 -16.04 -16.35 10.67
C SER A 202 -14.66 -17.00 10.52
N ASP A 203 -14.50 -18.20 11.08
CA ASP A 203 -13.24 -18.97 11.01
C ASP A 203 -12.93 -19.51 9.60
N ASP A 204 -13.90 -19.49 8.68
CA ASP A 204 -13.75 -19.92 7.29
C ASP A 204 -13.30 -18.80 6.34
N ILE A 205 -13.10 -17.58 6.86
CA ILE A 205 -12.68 -16.42 6.08
C ILE A 205 -11.27 -16.01 6.50
N HIS A 206 -10.37 -15.95 5.51
CA HIS A 206 -8.97 -15.56 5.75
C HIS A 206 -8.66 -14.23 5.07
N PHE A 207 -7.83 -13.42 5.72
CA PHE A 207 -7.35 -12.16 5.17
C PHE A 207 -6.42 -12.40 3.97
N MET A 208 -6.65 -11.70 2.85
CA MET A 208 -5.67 -11.65 1.75
C MET A 208 -5.01 -10.28 1.66
N SER A 209 -5.80 -9.21 1.60
CA SER A 209 -5.25 -7.86 1.51
C SER A 209 -6.21 -6.80 2.04
N ASP A 210 -5.64 -5.65 2.39
CA ASP A 210 -6.34 -4.41 2.68
C ASP A 210 -5.75 -3.32 1.77
N ASP A 211 -6.58 -2.34 1.39
CA ASP A 211 -6.20 -1.21 0.54
C ASP A 211 -5.90 -1.59 -0.94
N LEU A 212 -4.95 -2.48 -1.17
CA LEU A 212 -4.54 -2.97 -2.49
C LEU A 212 -4.51 -4.50 -2.54
N SER A 213 -4.78 -5.08 -3.70
CA SER A 213 -4.55 -6.50 -3.99
C SER A 213 -3.92 -6.62 -5.38
N PHE A 214 -3.12 -7.65 -5.63
CA PHE A 214 -2.70 -7.95 -7.01
C PHE A 214 -3.78 -8.77 -7.70
N ILE A 215 -4.01 -8.50 -8.98
CA ILE A 215 -4.91 -9.28 -9.82
C ILE A 215 -4.27 -9.50 -11.19
N SER A 216 -4.25 -10.75 -11.66
CA SER A 216 -3.78 -11.11 -13.00
C SER A 216 -4.92 -11.16 -14.00
N GLU A 217 -4.61 -11.01 -15.28
CA GLU A 217 -5.60 -11.11 -16.37
C GLU A 217 -6.29 -12.49 -16.45
N ASP A 218 -5.67 -13.53 -15.89
CA ASP A 218 -6.23 -14.88 -15.79
C ASP A 218 -7.19 -15.05 -14.59
N GLY A 219 -7.53 -13.96 -13.90
CA GLY A 219 -8.46 -13.99 -12.77
C GLY A 219 -7.86 -14.55 -11.48
N VAL A 220 -6.54 -14.48 -11.31
CA VAL A 220 -5.87 -14.86 -10.05
C VAL A 220 -5.65 -13.62 -9.20
N VAL A 221 -6.06 -13.67 -7.93
CA VAL A 221 -5.81 -12.62 -6.93
C VAL A 221 -4.69 -13.07 -6.01
N TYR A 222 -3.67 -12.23 -5.86
CA TYR A 222 -2.59 -12.50 -4.91
C TYR A 222 -2.71 -11.59 -3.69
N PRO A 223 -2.42 -12.12 -2.50
CA PRO A 223 -2.37 -11.34 -1.28
C PRO A 223 -1.37 -10.18 -1.34
N TYR A 224 -1.68 -9.10 -0.63
CA TYR A 224 -0.78 -7.98 -0.41
C TYR A 224 -0.85 -7.62 1.08
N TYR A 225 0.02 -8.25 1.88
CA TYR A 225 0.05 -8.18 3.35
C TYR A 225 0.58 -6.87 3.92
N LYS A 226 0.26 -5.75 3.26
CA LYS A 226 0.60 -4.42 3.76
C LYS A 226 -0.11 -4.19 5.10
N SER A 227 0.62 -3.69 6.09
CA SER A 227 0.10 -3.38 7.42
C SER A 227 -1.07 -2.39 7.34
N SER A 228 -2.23 -2.83 7.82
CA SER A 228 -3.46 -2.05 7.86
C SER A 228 -3.35 -0.85 8.78
N MET A 229 -4.01 0.24 8.38
CA MET A 229 -4.07 1.47 9.16
C MET A 229 -5.33 1.50 10.02
N ILE A 230 -5.17 1.24 11.31
CA ILE A 230 -6.28 1.15 12.27
C ILE A 230 -6.42 2.46 13.03
N TYR A 231 -7.56 3.12 12.88
CA TYR A 231 -7.91 4.36 13.59
C TYR A 231 -8.62 4.06 14.91
N ALA A 232 -8.70 5.06 15.81
CA ALA A 232 -9.42 4.89 17.08
C ALA A 232 -10.93 4.67 16.91
N TYR A 233 -11.55 5.13 15.83
CA TYR A 233 -12.95 4.80 15.59
C TYR A 233 -13.11 3.32 15.19
N ASN A 234 -12.07 2.68 14.66
CA ASN A 234 -12.11 1.25 14.37
C ASN A 234 -12.06 0.41 15.64
N THR A 235 -11.69 0.97 16.80
CA THR A 235 -11.65 0.27 18.09
C THR A 235 -12.91 0.51 18.90
N ALA A 236 -13.61 1.63 18.67
CA ALA A 236 -14.85 2.00 19.36
C ALA A 236 -16.00 1.03 19.02
N GLY A 237 -16.38 0.18 19.96
CA GLY A 237 -17.49 -0.79 19.78
C GLY A 237 -17.15 -2.00 18.90
N SER A 238 -15.89 -2.15 18.49
CA SER A 238 -15.42 -3.20 17.60
C SER A 238 -14.85 -4.41 18.34
N THR A 239 -14.55 -5.46 17.58
CA THR A 239 -13.76 -6.64 17.97
C THR A 239 -12.24 -6.38 17.99
N ILE A 240 -11.75 -5.16 17.75
CA ILE A 240 -10.33 -4.83 17.80
C ILE A 240 -9.98 -4.23 19.17
N ASN A 241 -9.23 -4.97 19.98
CA ASN A 241 -8.82 -4.56 21.32
C ASN A 241 -7.65 -3.56 21.25
N GLU A 242 -7.85 -2.36 21.80
CA GLU A 242 -6.80 -1.31 21.85
C GLU A 242 -5.51 -1.81 22.51
N ASN A 243 -5.60 -2.73 23.49
CA ASN A 243 -4.42 -3.23 24.20
C ASN A 243 -3.55 -4.17 23.37
N GLU A 244 -4.13 -4.84 22.37
CA GLU A 244 -3.42 -5.69 21.41
C GLU A 244 -2.74 -4.85 20.34
N LEU A 245 -3.35 -3.73 19.94
CA LEU A 245 -2.78 -2.81 18.96
C LEU A 245 -1.53 -2.08 19.48
N LEU A 246 -1.54 -1.66 20.75
CA LEU A 246 -0.60 -0.66 21.29
C LEU A 246 0.59 -1.28 22.05
N GLU A 247 1.79 -0.78 21.75
CA GLU A 247 3.04 -1.34 22.26
C GLU A 247 3.64 -0.52 23.40
N GLY A 248 3.66 -1.11 24.60
CA GLY A 248 4.22 -0.47 25.79
C GLY A 248 3.42 0.74 26.32
N MET A 249 3.93 1.38 27.37
CA MET A 249 3.20 2.44 28.09
C MET A 249 3.21 3.78 27.35
N ILE A 250 4.27 4.08 26.60
CA ILE A 250 4.42 5.36 25.89
C ILE A 250 3.43 5.44 24.73
N ASP A 251 3.35 4.39 23.92
CA ASP A 251 2.42 4.33 22.79
C ASP A 251 0.96 4.46 23.24
N ARG A 252 0.60 3.78 24.33
CA ARG A 252 -0.73 3.87 24.96
C ARG A 252 -1.04 5.28 25.45
N SER A 253 -0.07 5.96 26.05
CA SER A 253 -0.23 7.33 26.52
C SER A 253 -0.41 8.30 25.36
N HIS A 254 0.40 8.16 24.30
CA HIS A 254 0.26 8.95 23.08
C HIS A 254 -1.10 8.71 22.42
N TRP A 255 -1.56 7.46 22.34
CA TRP A 255 -2.88 7.11 21.79
C TRP A 255 -4.01 7.81 22.54
N LYS A 256 -4.04 7.67 23.87
CA LYS A 256 -5.06 8.31 24.73
C LYS A 256 -5.04 9.83 24.61
N TRP A 257 -3.86 10.43 24.67
CA TRP A 257 -3.71 11.88 24.54
C TRP A 257 -4.20 12.38 23.18
N ARG A 258 -3.77 11.75 22.08
CA ARG A 258 -4.22 12.12 20.73
C ARG A 258 -5.73 11.99 20.55
N LYS A 259 -6.29 10.85 21.00
CA LYS A 259 -7.74 10.60 20.96
C LYS A 259 -8.51 11.68 21.72
N GLN A 260 -8.02 12.07 22.90
CA GLN A 260 -8.63 13.13 23.71
C GLN A 260 -8.55 14.52 23.05
N GLN A 261 -7.43 14.86 22.41
CA GLN A 261 -7.22 16.19 21.83
C GLN A 261 -7.81 16.35 20.42
N PHE A 262 -7.82 15.30 19.61
CA PHE A 262 -8.12 15.36 18.18
C PHE A 262 -9.25 14.40 17.76
N GLY A 263 -9.89 13.72 18.71
CA GLY A 263 -10.95 12.75 18.44
C GLY A 263 -10.46 11.44 17.80
N ASP A 264 -11.41 10.60 17.41
CA ASP A 264 -11.15 9.23 16.96
C ASP A 264 -10.48 9.13 15.56
N HIS A 265 -10.54 10.20 14.77
CA HIS A 265 -9.79 10.33 13.51
C HIS A 265 -8.36 10.88 13.74
N GLY A 266 -8.08 11.39 14.93
CA GLY A 266 -6.83 12.06 15.28
C GLY A 266 -5.66 11.13 15.60
N VAL A 267 -5.91 9.82 15.65
CA VAL A 267 -4.91 8.80 15.98
C VAL A 267 -5.16 7.50 15.22
N ARG A 268 -4.06 6.87 14.79
CA ARG A 268 -4.07 5.59 14.09
C ARG A 268 -2.80 4.79 14.33
N ARG A 269 -2.80 3.49 14.09
CA ARG A 269 -1.60 2.63 14.12
C ARG A 269 -1.54 1.75 12.89
N ARG A 270 -0.31 1.38 12.50
CA ARG A 270 -0.10 0.33 11.52
C ARG A 270 0.00 -0.99 12.25
N VAL A 271 -0.72 -1.99 11.75
CA VAL A 271 -0.79 -3.30 12.38
C VAL A 271 -0.66 -4.35 11.29
N PRO A 272 0.33 -5.24 11.38
CA PRO A 272 0.44 -6.37 10.46
C PRO A 272 -0.81 -7.25 10.50
N PRO A 273 -1.23 -7.82 9.37
CA PRO A 273 -2.47 -8.60 9.31
C PRO A 273 -2.44 -9.84 10.23
N GLU A 274 -1.29 -10.46 10.43
CA GLU A 274 -1.13 -11.63 11.32
C GLU A 274 -1.53 -11.28 12.75
N LYS A 275 -1.16 -10.07 13.20
CA LYS A 275 -1.50 -9.54 14.52
C LYS A 275 -2.95 -9.06 14.57
N LEU A 276 -3.48 -8.51 13.48
CA LEU A 276 -4.82 -7.94 13.44
C LEU A 276 -5.93 -9.00 13.41
N PHE A 277 -5.64 -10.16 12.80
CA PHE A 277 -6.59 -11.24 12.52
C PHE A 277 -6.22 -12.55 13.21
N ASP A 278 -5.40 -12.51 14.27
CA ASP A 278 -5.04 -13.69 15.08
C ASP A 278 -4.49 -14.87 14.23
N GLY A 279 -3.72 -14.54 13.19
CA GLY A 279 -3.16 -15.51 12.24
C GLY A 279 -4.11 -16.02 11.16
N GLN A 280 -5.37 -15.54 11.08
CA GLN A 280 -6.31 -15.85 10.00
C GLN A 280 -5.94 -15.10 8.71
N VAL A 281 -4.79 -15.44 8.15
CA VAL A 281 -4.22 -14.89 6.93
C VAL A 281 -4.12 -16.00 5.88
N ALA A 282 -4.56 -15.72 4.67
CA ALA A 282 -4.49 -16.65 3.54
C ALA A 282 -3.03 -16.96 3.21
N PRO A 283 -2.71 -18.09 2.56
CA PRO A 283 -1.35 -18.36 2.07
C PRO A 283 -0.93 -17.33 1.00
N PRO A 284 0.38 -17.08 0.81
CA PRO A 284 0.89 -16.09 -0.16
C PRO A 284 0.64 -16.47 -1.63
N THR A 285 0.11 -17.67 -1.87
CA THR A 285 -0.22 -18.15 -3.21
C THR A 285 -1.47 -17.45 -3.76
N GLY A 286 -1.46 -17.16 -5.05
CA GLY A 286 -2.62 -16.60 -5.73
C GLY A 286 -3.81 -17.56 -5.72
N GLN A 287 -5.02 -17.01 -5.61
CA GLN A 287 -6.28 -17.73 -5.58
C GLN A 287 -7.18 -17.28 -6.72
N THR A 288 -7.98 -18.19 -7.27
CA THR A 288 -8.94 -17.87 -8.33
C THR A 288 -9.99 -16.90 -7.80
N LEU A 289 -10.31 -15.88 -8.59
CA LEU A 289 -11.33 -14.89 -8.27
C LEU A 289 -12.74 -15.51 -8.40
N GLY A 290 -13.41 -15.72 -7.27
CA GLY A 290 -14.81 -16.17 -7.27
C GLY A 290 -15.82 -15.02 -7.40
N ALA A 291 -15.53 -13.88 -6.77
CA ALA A 291 -16.44 -12.73 -6.79
C ALA A 291 -15.73 -11.37 -6.71
N ALA A 292 -16.24 -10.40 -7.47
CA ALA A 292 -15.81 -9.02 -7.44
C ALA A 292 -16.99 -8.10 -7.11
N ILE A 293 -16.87 -7.40 -5.98
CA ILE A 293 -17.95 -6.63 -5.37
C ILE A 293 -17.57 -5.15 -5.37
N TYR A 294 -18.34 -4.32 -6.06
CA TYR A 294 -18.18 -2.86 -6.04
C TYR A 294 -19.06 -2.25 -4.95
N LEU A 295 -18.46 -1.59 -3.98
CA LEU A 295 -19.16 -0.89 -2.91
C LEU A 295 -19.32 0.60 -3.26
N ILE A 296 -20.52 1.13 -3.10
CA ILE A 296 -20.79 2.56 -3.19
C ILE A 296 -21.69 3.01 -2.05
N ARG A 297 -21.31 4.12 -1.40
CA ARG A 297 -22.19 4.80 -0.43
C ARG A 297 -22.98 5.90 -1.11
N GLU A 298 -24.29 5.91 -0.88
CA GLU A 298 -25.22 6.91 -1.43
C GLU A 298 -26.38 7.17 -0.48
N LYS A 299 -27.09 8.29 -0.70
CA LYS A 299 -28.27 8.64 0.09
C LYS A 299 -29.43 7.73 -0.28
N ARG A 300 -29.68 6.71 0.54
CA ARG A 300 -30.76 5.73 0.37
C ARG A 300 -31.15 5.12 1.72
N GLU A 301 -32.29 4.44 1.78
CA GLU A 301 -32.81 3.89 3.03
C GLU A 301 -32.27 2.50 3.37
N GLN A 302 -31.97 1.67 2.37
CA GLN A 302 -31.59 0.26 2.57
C GLN A 302 -30.39 -0.14 1.70
N ILE A 303 -29.63 -1.12 2.17
CA ILE A 303 -28.61 -1.78 1.36
C ILE A 303 -29.32 -2.55 0.24
N GLN A 304 -28.86 -2.38 -1.00
CA GLN A 304 -29.28 -3.23 -2.12
C GLN A 304 -28.06 -3.70 -2.88
N HIS A 305 -28.19 -4.85 -3.53
CA HIS A 305 -27.20 -5.33 -4.47
C HIS A 305 -27.85 -5.69 -5.79
N GLU A 306 -27.11 -5.52 -6.87
CA GLU A 306 -27.51 -5.88 -8.23
C GLU A 306 -26.31 -6.41 -9.00
N HIS A 307 -26.54 -7.20 -10.04
CA HIS A 307 -25.47 -7.58 -10.96
C HIS A 307 -24.96 -6.33 -11.69
N ILE A 308 -23.65 -6.20 -11.82
CA ILE A 308 -22.96 -5.16 -12.60
C ILE A 308 -22.17 -5.83 -13.71
N SER A 309 -22.22 -5.29 -14.92
CA SER A 309 -21.48 -5.87 -16.04
C SER A 309 -19.97 -5.76 -15.81
N THR A 310 -19.23 -6.78 -16.24
CA THR A 310 -17.76 -6.80 -16.18
C THR A 310 -17.10 -5.54 -16.75
N PRO A 311 -17.50 -5.02 -17.93
CA PRO A 311 -16.91 -3.77 -18.45
C PRO A 311 -17.15 -2.57 -17.55
N GLU A 312 -18.32 -2.45 -16.93
CA GLU A 312 -18.64 -1.34 -16.05
C GLU A 312 -17.89 -1.44 -14.72
N LEU A 313 -17.79 -2.65 -14.15
CA LEU A 313 -17.00 -2.90 -12.95
C LEU A 313 -15.53 -2.56 -13.17
N ALA A 314 -14.92 -3.08 -14.23
CA ALA A 314 -13.53 -2.82 -14.60
C ALA A 314 -13.25 -1.33 -14.77
N ARG A 315 -14.14 -0.60 -15.48
CA ARG A 315 -14.02 0.84 -15.69
C ARG A 315 -14.05 1.62 -14.37
N ARG A 316 -14.98 1.29 -13.46
CA ARG A 316 -15.05 1.94 -12.15
C ARG A 316 -13.85 1.64 -11.28
N SER A 317 -13.43 0.38 -11.19
CA SER A 317 -12.25 -0.04 -10.44
C SER A 317 -10.97 0.62 -10.98
N THR A 318 -10.87 0.80 -12.30
CA THR A 318 -9.77 1.54 -12.94
C THR A 318 -9.74 3.00 -12.47
N GLY A 319 -10.90 3.66 -12.43
CA GLY A 319 -10.99 5.02 -11.90
C GLY A 319 -10.52 5.11 -10.44
N VAL A 320 -10.87 4.13 -9.61
CA VAL A 320 -10.48 4.10 -8.19
C VAL A 320 -8.97 3.89 -8.01
N ILE A 321 -8.35 2.93 -8.70
CA ILE A 321 -6.90 2.68 -8.52
C ILE A 321 -6.04 3.85 -9.03
N ILE A 322 -6.49 4.54 -10.08
CA ILE A 322 -5.76 5.68 -10.63
C ILE A 322 -5.86 6.91 -9.72
N ASP A 323 -7.00 7.09 -9.04
CA ASP A 323 -7.15 8.10 -7.98
C ASP A 323 -6.25 7.77 -6.77
N GLU A 324 -6.09 6.49 -6.43
CA GLU A 324 -5.26 6.06 -5.30
C GLU A 324 -3.76 6.16 -5.58
N LEU A 325 -3.35 5.89 -6.82
CA LEU A 325 -1.96 5.94 -7.26
C LEU A 325 -1.72 7.22 -8.06
N ASP A 326 -2.04 8.39 -7.51
CA ASP A 326 -1.90 9.69 -8.20
C ASP A 326 -0.49 9.93 -8.76
N TRP A 327 0.55 9.57 -7.98
CA TRP A 327 1.95 9.62 -8.39
C TRP A 327 2.25 8.78 -9.65
N LEU A 328 1.46 7.75 -9.93
CA LEU A 328 1.59 6.96 -11.16
C LEU A 328 1.47 7.85 -12.39
N ILE A 329 0.56 8.83 -12.38
CA ILE A 329 0.37 9.72 -13.53
C ILE A 329 1.60 10.60 -13.72
N GLU A 330 2.18 11.12 -12.64
CA GLU A 330 3.40 11.92 -12.70
C GLU A 330 4.59 11.10 -13.21
N TYR A 331 4.82 9.89 -12.68
CA TYR A 331 5.85 9.00 -13.19
C TYR A 331 5.60 8.63 -14.65
N SER A 332 4.38 8.29 -15.01
CA SER A 332 4.00 7.87 -16.35
C SER A 332 4.34 8.94 -17.40
N ALA A 333 4.05 10.21 -17.09
CA ALA A 333 4.36 11.33 -17.97
C ALA A 333 5.86 11.54 -18.10
N ALA A 334 6.61 11.42 -16.99
CA ALA A 334 8.06 11.57 -17.03
C ALA A 334 8.74 10.42 -17.79
N LEU A 335 8.37 9.16 -17.49
CA LEU A 335 8.84 7.97 -18.19
C LEU A 335 8.48 8.01 -19.68
N CYS A 336 7.31 8.54 -20.03
CA CYS A 336 6.92 8.76 -21.41
C CYS A 336 7.76 9.83 -22.10
N SER A 337 8.06 10.94 -21.43
CA SER A 337 8.96 11.97 -21.98
C SER A 337 10.39 11.48 -22.17
N ALA A 338 10.76 10.45 -21.41
CA ALA A 338 11.99 9.69 -21.52
C ALA A 338 11.96 8.60 -22.62
N GLY A 339 10.81 8.40 -23.31
CA GLY A 339 10.69 7.49 -24.45
C GLY A 339 10.14 6.10 -24.13
N LEU A 340 9.73 5.84 -22.88
CA LEU A 340 9.04 4.60 -22.52
C LEU A 340 7.55 4.68 -22.90
N ASP A 341 6.96 3.56 -23.31
CA ASP A 341 5.53 3.50 -23.63
C ASP A 341 4.67 3.41 -22.37
N THR A 342 4.65 4.50 -21.59
CA THR A 342 3.96 4.61 -20.31
C THR A 342 3.05 5.83 -20.28
N THR A 343 2.35 6.16 -21.37
CA THR A 343 1.42 7.29 -21.34
C THR A 343 0.30 7.06 -20.30
N PRO A 344 -0.23 8.11 -19.64
CA PRO A 344 -1.39 8.00 -18.76
C PRO A 344 -2.56 7.23 -19.40
N GLN A 345 -2.83 7.48 -20.69
CA GLN A 345 -3.90 6.82 -21.45
C GLN A 345 -3.64 5.33 -21.64
N LYS A 346 -2.38 4.94 -21.88
CA LYS A 346 -2.00 3.53 -21.97
C LYS A 346 -2.16 2.83 -20.64
N ILE A 347 -1.67 3.42 -19.54
CA ILE A 347 -1.82 2.85 -18.19
C ILE A 347 -3.29 2.63 -17.85
N LEU A 348 -4.16 3.62 -18.10
CA LEU A 348 -5.60 3.50 -17.92
C LEU A 348 -6.19 2.33 -18.72
N LYS A 349 -5.85 2.26 -20.02
CA LYS A 349 -6.36 1.23 -20.93
C LYS A 349 -5.90 -0.16 -20.54
N ASP A 350 -4.61 -0.32 -20.20
CA ASP A 350 -4.02 -1.60 -19.84
C ASP A 350 -4.57 -2.09 -18.50
N THR A 351 -4.71 -1.19 -17.52
CA THR A 351 -5.35 -1.50 -16.22
C THR A 351 -6.79 -1.97 -16.43
N GLU A 352 -7.60 -1.23 -17.21
CA GLU A 352 -8.99 -1.62 -17.51
C GLU A 352 -9.05 -2.95 -18.28
N SER A 353 -8.08 -3.19 -19.17
CA SER A 353 -7.98 -4.45 -19.92
C SER A 353 -7.68 -5.64 -19.01
N VAL A 354 -6.73 -5.51 -18.07
CA VAL A 354 -6.44 -6.55 -17.07
C VAL A 354 -7.72 -6.85 -16.30
N TYR A 355 -8.36 -5.84 -15.70
CA TYR A 355 -9.58 -6.05 -14.91
C TYR A 355 -10.73 -6.68 -15.70
N LYS A 356 -10.95 -6.27 -16.97
CA LYS A 356 -11.99 -6.89 -17.81
C LYS A 356 -11.77 -8.39 -17.99
N LYS A 357 -10.52 -8.81 -18.20
CA LYS A 357 -10.17 -10.22 -18.35
C LYS A 357 -10.29 -10.93 -17.00
N SER A 358 -9.74 -10.35 -15.93
CA SER A 358 -9.80 -10.94 -14.59
C SER A 358 -11.21 -11.16 -14.08
N PHE A 359 -12.13 -10.24 -14.38
CA PHE A 359 -13.53 -10.29 -13.92
C PHE A 359 -14.45 -11.07 -14.88
N ALA A 360 -13.93 -11.70 -15.94
CA ALA A 360 -14.76 -12.33 -16.97
C ALA A 360 -15.58 -13.52 -16.43
N ASP A 361 -14.96 -14.33 -15.57
CA ASP A 361 -15.56 -15.55 -15.02
C ASP A 361 -16.03 -15.40 -13.57
N ALA A 362 -15.79 -14.24 -12.95
CA ALA A 362 -16.15 -13.96 -11.56
C ALA A 362 -17.61 -13.48 -11.43
N LYS A 363 -18.24 -13.74 -10.28
CA LYS A 363 -19.52 -13.11 -9.93
C LYS A 363 -19.31 -11.61 -9.69
N THR A 364 -19.90 -10.76 -10.53
CA THR A 364 -19.77 -9.29 -10.45
C THR A 364 -21.02 -8.65 -9.81
N THR A 365 -20.83 -7.98 -8.67
CA THR A 365 -21.95 -7.40 -7.90
C THR A 365 -21.69 -5.93 -7.57
N LEU A 366 -22.70 -5.08 -7.73
CA LEU A 366 -22.72 -3.70 -7.22
C LEU A 366 -23.55 -3.66 -5.94
N VAL A 367 -22.96 -3.22 -4.84
CA VAL A 367 -23.63 -3.04 -3.54
C VAL A 367 -23.74 -1.55 -3.24
N ARG A 368 -24.97 -1.08 -3.10
CA ARG A 368 -25.32 0.31 -2.81
C ARG A 368 -25.73 0.43 -1.35
N ILE A 369 -24.97 1.24 -0.61
CA ILE A 369 -24.97 1.28 0.86
C ILE A 369 -25.49 2.65 1.32
N PRO A 370 -26.48 2.72 2.23
CA PRO A 370 -26.83 3.96 2.93
C PRO A 370 -25.61 4.63 3.59
N THR A 371 -25.60 5.96 3.66
CA THR A 371 -24.50 6.70 4.31
C THR A 371 -24.35 6.34 5.78
N GLU A 372 -25.45 6.06 6.47
CA GLU A 372 -25.48 5.76 7.90
C GLU A 372 -25.19 4.29 8.25
N THR A 373 -25.08 3.40 7.27
CA THR A 373 -24.84 1.97 7.52
C THR A 373 -23.47 1.75 8.16
N GLY A 374 -23.48 1.16 9.34
CA GLY A 374 -22.28 0.79 10.09
C GLY A 374 -21.56 -0.45 9.51
N PRO A 375 -20.29 -0.69 9.89
CA PRO A 375 -19.52 -1.83 9.40
C PRO A 375 -20.15 -3.20 9.66
N ASP A 376 -20.73 -3.40 10.85
CA ASP A 376 -21.33 -4.68 11.26
C ASP A 376 -22.56 -5.05 10.43
N GLU A 377 -23.43 -4.07 10.20
CA GLU A 377 -24.62 -4.23 9.37
C GLU A 377 -24.23 -4.57 7.93
N LEU A 378 -23.23 -3.87 7.38
CA LEU A 378 -22.72 -4.13 6.03
C LEU A 378 -22.06 -5.52 5.93
N ALA A 379 -21.22 -5.91 6.90
CA ALA A 379 -20.58 -7.21 6.92
C ALA A 379 -21.61 -8.35 6.99
N LYS A 380 -22.63 -8.20 7.85
CA LYS A 380 -23.74 -9.15 7.95
C LYS A 380 -24.51 -9.26 6.63
N TYR A 381 -24.83 -8.13 5.99
CA TYR A 381 -25.51 -8.11 4.70
C TYR A 381 -24.68 -8.81 3.62
N LEU A 382 -23.39 -8.47 3.51
CA LEU A 382 -22.49 -9.10 2.54
C LEU A 382 -22.46 -10.62 2.74
N ARG A 383 -22.29 -11.09 3.98
CA ARG A 383 -22.23 -12.52 4.30
C ARG A 383 -23.53 -13.26 3.95
N MET A 384 -24.69 -12.68 4.27
CA MET A 384 -25.97 -13.36 4.13
C MET A 384 -26.54 -13.29 2.72
N GLU A 385 -26.42 -12.12 2.07
CA GLU A 385 -27.15 -11.81 0.83
C GLU A 385 -26.26 -11.79 -0.42
N VAL A 386 -24.94 -11.56 -0.26
CA VAL A 386 -24.04 -11.37 -1.42
C VAL A 386 -23.10 -12.57 -1.60
N LEU A 387 -22.48 -13.03 -0.51
CA LEU A 387 -21.45 -14.07 -0.53
C LEU A 387 -22.02 -15.50 -0.54
N ARG A 388 -23.26 -15.69 -0.05
CA ARG A 388 -23.95 -17.01 -0.03
C ARG A 388 -24.89 -17.25 -1.22
N ALA A 389 -25.23 -16.19 -1.94
CA ALA A 389 -26.04 -16.24 -3.15
C ALA A 389 -25.16 -16.61 -4.36
#